data_AF-A0A1Q5H0B1-F1
#
_entry.id   AF-A0A1Q5H0B1-F1
#
_cell.length_a   1.000
_cell.length_b   1.000
_cell.length_c   1.000
_cell.angle_alpha   90.00
_cell.angle_beta   90.00
_cell.angle_gamma   90.00
#
_symmetry.space_group_name_H-M   'P 1'
#
loop_
_entity.id
_entity.type
_entity.pdbx_description
1 polymer ?
#
loop_
_entity_poly.entity_id
_entity_poly.type
_entity_poly.pdbx_seq_one_letter_code
_entity_poly.pdbx_strand_id
1 'polypeptide(L)'
;MTGVPASAAGGSGAKPVRGGKLGTAAVNQASLWNIANILTMVRLLLVPGFVLLLFHNGGYDPAWRSFAWAAFAVAMITDLFDGHLARTYNLVTDFGKIADPIADKAIMGAALVSLSVLGDLPWWITGVIIARELGITLMRFWVIRHAVIPASRGGKLKTLAQGTAAGMYVLALTGPLATLRFWVMMVAVVLTVVTGLDYVRQALVLRRRGLAAERAAAEARAADTAEALRAVAGSPVGAGPAGAVTDVRGGGTDARSGPADVRGAAEARGAAEAER
;
A
#
# COMPACT_ATOMS: atom_id res chain seq x y z
N MET A 1 64.08 -41.46 4.91
CA MET A 1 63.56 -41.52 6.29
C MET A 1 63.94 -40.23 7.00
N THR A 2 62.95 -39.51 7.56
CA THR A 2 63.03 -38.52 8.68
C THR A 2 64.14 -37.44 8.59
N GLY A 3 63.91 -36.13 8.51
CA GLY A 3 62.86 -35.28 9.10
C GLY A 3 63.55 -34.13 9.86
N VAL A 4 63.34 -32.87 9.42
CA VAL A 4 63.47 -31.57 10.16
C VAL A 4 64.91 -31.18 10.61
N PRO A 5 65.42 -29.94 10.37
CA PRO A 5 64.96 -28.66 10.96
C PRO A 5 64.99 -27.48 9.93
N ALA A 6 64.63 -26.22 10.17
CA ALA A 6 64.62 -25.37 11.35
C ALA A 6 63.69 -24.14 11.15
N SER A 7 63.36 -23.53 12.28
CA SER A 7 62.70 -22.24 12.50
C SER A 7 63.59 -21.04 12.13
N ALA A 8 63.02 -19.93 11.62
CA ALA A 8 63.20 -18.56 12.15
C ALA A 8 62.57 -17.45 11.27
N ALA A 9 61.93 -16.49 11.94
CA ALA A 9 61.62 -15.10 11.56
C ALA A 9 60.75 -14.86 10.31
N GLY A 10 59.72 -14.01 10.29
CA GLY A 10 59.34 -12.88 11.13
C GLY A 10 58.67 -11.87 10.20
N GLY A 11 57.40 -11.54 10.43
CA GLY A 11 56.65 -10.66 9.54
C GLY A 11 55.24 -10.39 10.03
N SER A 12 55.12 -9.38 10.89
CA SER A 12 53.87 -8.72 11.25
C SER A 12 53.15 -8.19 10.00
N GLY A 13 51.84 -8.39 9.91
CA GLY A 13 51.04 -7.84 8.81
C GLY A 13 49.61 -8.36 8.78
N ALA A 14 48.73 -7.69 9.53
CA ALA A 14 47.27 -7.60 9.40
C ALA A 14 46.51 -8.52 8.41
N LYS A 15 45.47 -9.20 8.93
CA LYS A 15 44.31 -9.70 8.19
C LYS A 15 43.67 -8.57 7.34
N PRO A 16 42.96 -8.94 6.26
CA PRO A 16 41.51 -8.88 6.42
C PRO A 16 40.79 -10.16 5.98
N VAL A 17 39.74 -10.44 6.74
CA VAL A 17 38.73 -11.47 6.53
C VAL A 17 38.04 -11.22 5.19
N ARG A 18 38.21 -12.13 4.23
CA ARG A 18 37.48 -12.08 2.96
C ARG A 18 36.12 -12.74 3.14
N GLY A 19 35.19 -11.98 3.72
CA GLY A 19 33.75 -12.26 3.70
C GLY A 19 33.20 -12.04 2.29
N GLY A 20 33.33 -13.04 1.42
CA GLY A 20 32.57 -13.09 0.17
C GLY A 20 31.14 -13.48 0.49
N LYS A 21 30.25 -12.49 0.58
CA LYS A 21 28.80 -12.68 0.70
C LYS A 21 28.32 -13.46 -0.54
N LEU A 22 28.13 -14.76 -0.36
CA LEU A 22 27.30 -15.59 -1.22
C LEU A 22 25.86 -15.07 -1.12
N GLY A 23 25.23 -14.83 -2.27
CA GLY A 23 23.78 -14.74 -2.39
C GLY A 23 23.15 -13.46 -1.85
N THR A 24 23.43 -12.31 -2.50
CA THR A 24 22.36 -11.31 -2.61
C THR A 24 21.26 -11.97 -3.45
N ALA A 25 20.22 -12.44 -2.78
CA ALA A 25 19.07 -13.06 -3.40
C ALA A 25 18.66 -12.26 -4.64
N ALA A 26 18.74 -12.89 -5.80
CA ALA A 26 18.10 -12.39 -7.00
C ALA A 26 16.60 -12.37 -6.69
N VAL A 27 16.12 -11.21 -6.23
CA VAL A 27 14.69 -10.93 -6.17
C VAL A 27 14.21 -11.12 -7.60
N ASN A 28 13.43 -12.17 -7.84
CA ASN A 28 12.78 -12.42 -9.11
C ASN A 28 11.87 -11.22 -9.40
N GLN A 29 12.43 -10.16 -10.00
CA GLN A 29 11.66 -9.05 -10.51
C GLN A 29 10.83 -9.64 -11.65
N ALA A 30 9.52 -9.78 -11.44
CA ALA A 30 8.62 -10.22 -12.48
C ALA A 30 8.84 -9.31 -13.70
N SER A 31 9.15 -9.92 -14.86
CA SER A 31 9.36 -9.17 -16.09
C SER A 31 8.15 -8.30 -16.41
N LEU A 32 8.38 -7.13 -17.05
CA LEU A 32 7.30 -6.31 -17.60
C LEU A 32 6.43 -7.11 -18.60
N TRP A 33 7.02 -8.13 -19.22
CA TRP A 33 6.33 -9.10 -20.09
C TRP A 33 5.75 -10.27 -19.28
N ASN A 34 5.08 -9.97 -18.18
CA ASN A 34 4.29 -10.95 -17.47
C ASN A 34 2.85 -10.96 -18.01
N ILE A 35 2.18 -12.10 -17.86
CA ILE A 35 0.82 -12.31 -18.36
C ILE A 35 -0.17 -11.29 -17.77
N ALA A 36 -0.04 -10.92 -16.49
CA ALA A 36 -0.93 -9.95 -15.85
C ALA A 36 -0.80 -8.57 -16.51
N ASN A 37 0.42 -8.11 -16.78
CA ASN A 37 0.65 -6.82 -17.43
C ASN A 37 0.14 -6.78 -18.87
N ILE A 38 0.32 -7.88 -19.63
CA ILE A 38 -0.25 -7.99 -20.98
C ILE A 38 -1.78 -7.88 -20.93
N LEU A 39 -2.42 -8.53 -19.95
CA LEU A 39 -3.86 -8.43 -19.75
C LEU A 39 -4.29 -6.99 -19.42
N THR A 40 -3.57 -6.29 -18.54
CA THR A 40 -3.82 -4.87 -18.23
C THR A 40 -3.66 -3.98 -19.47
N MET A 41 -2.62 -4.20 -20.29
CA MET A 41 -2.39 -3.44 -21.53
C MET A 41 -3.48 -3.69 -22.57
N VAL A 42 -3.90 -4.95 -22.75
CA VAL A 42 -5.01 -5.31 -23.63
C VAL A 42 -6.30 -4.66 -23.14
N ARG A 43 -6.58 -4.64 -21.83
CA ARG A 43 -7.74 -3.91 -21.26
C ARG A 43 -7.68 -2.44 -21.62
N LEU A 44 -6.53 -1.80 -21.43
CA LEU A 44 -6.36 -0.38 -21.72
C LEU A 44 -6.61 -0.08 -23.22
N LEU A 45 -6.21 -0.98 -24.12
CA LEU A 45 -6.50 -0.89 -25.55
C LEU A 45 -7.98 -1.16 -25.89
N LEU A 46 -8.64 -2.04 -25.14
CA LEU A 46 -10.07 -2.32 -25.29
C LEU A 46 -10.94 -1.12 -24.92
N VAL A 47 -10.48 -0.19 -24.08
CA VAL A 47 -11.24 1.02 -23.71
C VAL A 47 -11.54 1.92 -24.93
N PRO A 48 -10.54 2.42 -25.69
CA PRO A 48 -10.83 3.20 -26.89
C PRO A 48 -11.54 2.35 -27.97
N GLY A 49 -11.20 1.06 -28.09
CA GLY A 49 -11.91 0.15 -28.99
C GLY A 49 -13.41 0.06 -28.69
N PHE A 50 -13.76 -0.10 -27.42
CA PHE A 50 -15.15 -0.10 -26.94
C PHE A 50 -15.85 1.21 -27.27
N VAL A 51 -15.22 2.36 -27.03
CA VAL A 51 -15.82 3.68 -27.33
C VAL A 51 -16.08 3.80 -28.83
N LEU A 52 -15.11 3.45 -29.68
CA LEU A 52 -15.27 3.50 -31.14
C LEU A 52 -16.40 2.60 -31.63
N LEU A 53 -16.50 1.37 -31.10
CA LEU A 53 -17.58 0.45 -31.43
C LEU A 53 -18.94 0.98 -30.98
N LEU A 54 -19.01 1.56 -29.78
CA LEU A 54 -20.26 2.06 -29.21
C LEU A 54 -20.79 3.30 -29.95
N PHE A 55 -19.93 4.18 -30.46
CA PHE A 55 -20.35 5.36 -31.21
C PHE A 55 -20.51 5.10 -32.73
N HIS A 56 -20.14 3.91 -33.20
CA HIS A 56 -20.23 3.58 -34.61
C HIS A 56 -21.69 3.67 -35.11
N ASN A 57 -21.88 4.17 -36.35
CA ASN A 57 -23.19 4.40 -36.95
C ASN A 57 -24.17 5.20 -36.05
N GLY A 58 -23.65 6.15 -35.25
CA GLY A 58 -24.46 6.97 -34.35
C GLY A 58 -24.88 6.27 -33.05
N GLY A 59 -24.37 5.06 -32.80
CA GLY A 59 -24.48 4.37 -31.50
C GLY A 59 -25.78 3.64 -31.18
N TYR A 60 -26.64 3.48 -32.20
CA TYR A 60 -27.90 2.73 -32.06
C TYR A 60 -28.00 1.51 -32.99
N ASP A 61 -26.96 1.25 -33.78
CA ASP A 61 -26.91 0.04 -34.61
C ASP A 61 -26.77 -1.21 -33.72
N PRO A 62 -27.71 -2.17 -33.78
CA PRO A 62 -27.70 -3.35 -32.91
C PRO A 62 -26.46 -4.24 -33.07
N ALA A 63 -25.89 -4.32 -34.29
CA ALA A 63 -24.71 -5.14 -34.53
C ALA A 63 -23.48 -4.53 -33.84
N TRP A 64 -23.28 -3.22 -34.00
CA TRP A 64 -22.17 -2.50 -33.36
C TRP A 64 -22.31 -2.44 -31.84
N ARG A 65 -23.53 -2.29 -31.31
CA ARG A 65 -23.80 -2.40 -29.87
C ARG A 65 -23.48 -3.80 -29.32
N SER A 66 -23.68 -4.85 -30.11
CA SER A 66 -23.30 -6.22 -29.72
C SER A 66 -21.78 -6.39 -29.68
N PHE A 67 -21.04 -5.83 -30.65
CA PHE A 67 -19.57 -5.82 -30.62
C PHE A 67 -19.02 -4.98 -29.47
N ALA A 68 -19.59 -3.79 -29.22
CA ALA A 68 -19.22 -2.96 -28.08
C ALA A 68 -19.48 -3.70 -26.76
N TRP A 69 -20.61 -4.39 -26.64
CA TRP A 69 -20.91 -5.20 -25.47
C TRP A 69 -19.91 -6.35 -25.29
N ALA A 70 -19.53 -7.04 -26.37
CA ALA A 70 -18.55 -8.10 -26.32
C ALA A 70 -17.18 -7.56 -25.87
N ALA A 71 -16.72 -6.43 -26.42
CA ALA A 71 -15.48 -5.79 -25.99
C ALA A 71 -15.52 -5.37 -24.51
N PHE A 72 -16.64 -4.79 -24.06
CA PHE A 72 -16.86 -4.43 -22.65
C PHE A 72 -16.85 -5.65 -21.74
N ALA A 73 -17.56 -6.72 -22.11
CA ALA A 73 -17.64 -7.95 -21.34
C ALA A 73 -16.28 -8.63 -21.24
N VAL A 74 -15.52 -8.73 -22.34
CA VAL A 74 -14.15 -9.25 -22.34
C VAL A 74 -13.27 -8.43 -21.40
N ALA A 75 -13.28 -7.09 -21.52
CA ALA A 75 -12.48 -6.22 -20.66
C ALA A 75 -12.79 -6.39 -19.16
N MET A 76 -14.08 -6.50 -18.81
CA MET A 76 -14.56 -6.72 -17.43
C MET A 76 -14.20 -8.12 -16.90
N ILE A 77 -14.27 -9.14 -17.76
CA ILE A 77 -13.94 -10.51 -17.37
C ILE A 77 -12.43 -10.65 -17.18
N THR A 78 -11.63 -10.07 -18.07
CA THR A 78 -10.16 -10.07 -17.96
C THR A 78 -9.68 -9.41 -16.66
N ASP A 79 -10.37 -8.38 -16.16
CA ASP A 79 -10.14 -7.70 -14.86
C ASP A 79 -10.34 -8.59 -13.63
N LEU A 80 -11.24 -9.55 -13.75
CA LEU A 80 -11.45 -10.50 -12.66
C LEU A 80 -10.34 -11.55 -12.64
N PHE A 81 -9.87 -11.95 -13.82
CA PHE A 81 -8.88 -13.01 -13.98
C PHE A 81 -7.45 -12.53 -13.69
N ASP A 82 -7.03 -11.36 -14.17
CA ASP A 82 -5.68 -10.83 -13.91
C ASP A 82 -5.47 -10.53 -12.42
N GLY A 83 -6.46 -9.98 -11.73
CA GLY A 83 -6.41 -9.71 -10.30
C GLY A 83 -6.29 -11.00 -9.47
N HIS A 84 -6.83 -12.12 -9.97
CA HIS A 84 -6.63 -13.43 -9.36
C HIS A 84 -5.23 -13.98 -9.68
N LEU A 85 -4.80 -13.92 -10.94
CA LEU A 85 -3.52 -14.45 -11.40
C LEU A 85 -2.33 -13.72 -10.76
N ALA A 86 -2.37 -12.39 -10.68
CA ALA A 86 -1.30 -11.59 -10.07
C ALA A 86 -1.10 -11.94 -8.58
N ARG A 87 -2.19 -12.21 -7.85
CA ARG A 87 -2.15 -12.60 -6.44
C ARG A 87 -1.65 -14.02 -6.23
N THR A 88 -2.03 -14.94 -7.10
CA THR A 88 -1.66 -16.36 -6.98
C THR A 88 -0.20 -16.60 -7.39
N TYR A 89 0.32 -15.85 -8.37
CA TYR A 89 1.67 -16.05 -8.92
C TYR A 89 2.70 -15.02 -8.44
N ASN A 90 2.32 -14.11 -7.53
CA ASN A 90 3.19 -13.03 -7.00
C ASN A 90 3.88 -12.19 -8.10
N LEU A 91 3.20 -12.01 -9.24
CA LEU A 91 3.71 -11.32 -10.43
C LEU A 91 3.48 -9.80 -10.33
N VAL A 92 3.92 -9.20 -9.23
CA VAL A 92 3.71 -7.77 -8.96
C VAL A 92 4.84 -6.95 -9.56
N THR A 93 4.53 -6.07 -10.51
CA THR A 93 5.47 -5.10 -11.10
C THR A 93 5.12 -3.67 -10.71
N ASP A 94 6.10 -2.76 -10.73
CA ASP A 94 5.86 -1.35 -10.42
C ASP A 94 4.96 -0.66 -11.46
N PHE A 95 5.02 -1.09 -12.73
CA PHE A 95 4.09 -0.65 -13.76
C PHE A 95 2.66 -1.10 -13.45
N GLY A 96 2.44 -2.38 -13.12
CA GLY A 96 1.10 -2.90 -12.79
C GLY A 96 0.47 -2.16 -11.59
N LYS A 97 1.26 -1.84 -10.56
CA LYS A 97 0.78 -1.06 -9.41
C LYS A 97 0.17 0.30 -9.78
N ILE A 98 0.65 0.92 -10.85
CA ILE A 98 0.19 2.23 -11.32
C ILE A 98 -0.90 2.08 -12.39
N ALA A 99 -0.74 1.10 -13.30
CA ALA A 99 -1.65 0.88 -14.41
C ALA A 99 -2.98 0.26 -13.96
N ASP A 100 -2.98 -0.68 -13.01
CA ASP A 100 -4.18 -1.41 -12.58
C ASP A 100 -5.27 -0.45 -12.06
N PRO A 101 -5.01 0.50 -11.13
CA PRO A 101 -6.06 1.41 -10.64
C PRO A 101 -6.69 2.29 -11.73
N ILE A 102 -5.95 2.57 -12.80
CA ILE A 102 -6.42 3.36 -13.95
C ILE A 102 -7.27 2.46 -14.85
N ALA A 103 -6.72 1.30 -15.23
CA ALA A 103 -7.37 0.36 -16.14
C ALA A 103 -8.67 -0.22 -15.54
N ASP A 104 -8.67 -0.56 -14.26
CA ASP A 104 -9.83 -1.07 -13.49
C ASP A 104 -11.04 -0.13 -13.56
N LYS A 105 -10.80 1.19 -13.72
CA LYS A 105 -11.86 2.21 -13.75
C LYS A 105 -12.11 2.78 -15.15
N ALA A 106 -11.16 2.63 -16.06
CA ALA A 106 -11.25 3.20 -17.40
C ALA A 106 -12.40 2.60 -18.20
N ILE A 107 -12.56 1.28 -18.23
CA ILE A 107 -13.63 0.64 -19.04
C ILE A 107 -15.03 0.99 -18.53
N MET A 108 -15.22 0.94 -17.21
CA MET A 108 -16.49 1.27 -16.58
C MET A 108 -16.82 2.75 -16.71
N GLY A 109 -15.82 3.63 -16.49
CA GLY A 109 -15.97 5.07 -16.68
C GLY A 109 -16.30 5.41 -18.12
N ALA A 110 -15.58 4.83 -19.09
CA ALA A 110 -15.83 5.02 -20.50
C ALA A 110 -17.24 4.59 -20.89
N ALA A 111 -17.73 3.45 -20.38
CA ALA A 111 -19.10 3.00 -20.62
C ALA A 111 -20.14 4.01 -20.12
N LEU A 112 -20.05 4.43 -18.85
CA LEU A 112 -21.02 5.36 -18.26
C LEU A 112 -21.02 6.73 -18.94
N VAL A 113 -19.83 7.28 -19.23
CA VAL A 113 -19.70 8.56 -19.95
C VAL A 113 -20.27 8.43 -21.35
N SER A 114 -19.89 7.40 -22.11
CA SER A 114 -20.36 7.21 -23.48
C SER A 114 -21.88 7.05 -23.55
N LEU A 115 -22.46 6.29 -22.63
CA LEU A 115 -23.91 6.12 -22.54
C LEU A 115 -24.63 7.42 -22.16
N SER A 116 -24.00 8.29 -21.36
CA SER A 116 -24.56 9.61 -21.04
C SER A 116 -24.49 10.57 -22.21
N VAL A 117 -23.41 10.51 -22.99
CA VAL A 117 -23.24 11.28 -24.22
C VAL A 117 -24.25 10.86 -25.28
N LEU A 118 -24.54 9.55 -25.40
CA LEU A 118 -25.61 9.02 -26.24
C LEU A 118 -27.01 9.32 -25.66
N GLY A 119 -27.14 9.95 -24.49
CA GLY A 119 -28.44 10.25 -23.88
C GLY A 119 -29.20 9.03 -23.33
N ASP A 120 -28.59 7.83 -23.35
CA ASP A 120 -29.16 6.61 -22.77
C ASP A 120 -29.17 6.66 -21.24
N LEU A 121 -28.22 7.38 -20.63
CA LEU A 121 -28.08 7.49 -19.18
C LEU A 121 -28.11 8.96 -18.71
N PRO A 122 -28.91 9.30 -17.68
CA PRO A 122 -28.87 10.63 -17.08
C PRO A 122 -27.50 10.94 -16.47
N TRP A 123 -26.97 12.13 -16.75
CA TRP A 123 -25.65 12.57 -16.28
C TRP A 123 -25.46 12.53 -14.77
N TRP A 124 -26.54 12.66 -13.98
CA TRP A 124 -26.45 12.57 -12.52
C TRP A 124 -26.06 11.16 -12.04
N ILE A 125 -26.49 10.09 -12.75
CA ILE A 125 -26.11 8.70 -12.43
C ILE A 125 -24.61 8.53 -12.65
N THR A 126 -24.14 8.94 -13.82
CA THR A 126 -22.72 8.89 -14.19
C THR A 126 -21.87 9.71 -13.24
N GLY A 127 -22.30 10.93 -12.91
CA GLY A 127 -21.63 11.81 -11.96
C GLY A 127 -21.48 11.17 -10.58
N VAL A 128 -22.57 10.61 -10.02
CA VAL A 128 -22.54 9.93 -8.72
C VAL A 128 -21.58 8.74 -8.73
N ILE A 129 -21.66 7.90 -9.77
CA ILE A 129 -20.82 6.70 -9.84
C ILE A 129 -19.34 7.07 -10.01
N ILE A 130 -19.01 7.96 -10.94
CA ILE A 130 -17.62 8.39 -11.18
C ILE A 130 -17.05 9.10 -9.95
N ALA A 131 -17.80 10.03 -9.33
CA ALA A 131 -17.36 10.73 -8.14
C ALA A 131 -17.04 9.76 -7.00
N ARG A 132 -17.89 8.75 -6.79
CA ARG A 132 -17.63 7.70 -5.80
C ARG A 132 -16.40 6.88 -6.16
N GLU A 133 -16.25 6.44 -7.42
CA GLU A 133 -15.12 5.62 -7.84
C GLU A 133 -13.78 6.35 -7.68
N LEU A 134 -13.68 7.59 -8.12
CA LEU A 134 -12.49 8.42 -7.95
C LEU A 134 -12.24 8.76 -6.48
N GLY A 135 -13.30 9.11 -5.74
CA GLY A 135 -13.22 9.47 -4.33
C GLY A 135 -12.69 8.35 -3.44
N ILE A 136 -13.16 7.11 -3.64
CA ILE A 136 -12.67 5.96 -2.87
C ILE A 136 -11.24 5.59 -3.26
N THR A 137 -10.90 5.67 -4.54
CA THR A 137 -9.54 5.42 -5.02
C THR A 137 -8.56 6.41 -4.39
N LEU A 138 -8.87 7.72 -4.43
CA LEU A 138 -8.03 8.76 -3.83
C LEU A 138 -7.92 8.60 -2.30
N MET A 139 -9.04 8.33 -1.63
CA MET A 139 -9.07 8.08 -0.19
C MET A 139 -8.20 6.88 0.17
N ARG A 140 -8.27 5.78 -0.60
CA ARG A 140 -7.44 4.59 -0.39
C ARG A 140 -5.96 4.94 -0.51
N PHE A 141 -5.55 5.67 -1.54
CA PHE A 141 -4.17 6.13 -1.70
C PHE A 141 -3.69 7.00 -0.52
N TRP A 142 -4.56 7.86 0.02
CA TRP A 142 -4.23 8.68 1.18
C TRP A 142 -4.12 7.86 2.48
N VAL A 143 -5.04 6.93 2.71
CA VAL A 143 -5.11 6.13 3.95
C VAL A 143 -4.02 5.06 4.02
N ILE A 144 -3.59 4.46 2.91
CA ILE A 144 -2.53 3.42 2.90
C ILE A 144 -1.25 3.90 3.61
N ARG A 145 -0.99 5.21 3.65
CA ARG A 145 0.15 5.79 4.40
C ARG A 145 0.02 5.73 5.93
N HIS A 146 -1.17 5.46 6.48
CA HIS A 146 -1.45 5.56 7.91
C HIS A 146 -2.19 4.35 8.51
N ALA A 147 -2.97 3.58 7.73
CA ALA A 147 -3.56 2.32 8.19
C ALA A 147 -4.02 1.43 7.02
N VAL A 148 -4.04 0.12 7.27
CA VAL A 148 -4.61 -0.85 6.33
C VAL A 148 -6.12 -0.93 6.54
N ILE A 149 -6.91 -0.41 5.60
CA ILE A 149 -8.37 -0.61 5.61
C ILE A 149 -8.67 -2.02 5.08
N PRO A 150 -9.30 -2.91 5.87
CA PRO A 150 -9.70 -4.23 5.40
C PRO A 150 -10.71 -4.12 4.25
N ALA A 151 -10.58 -5.01 3.25
CA ALA A 151 -11.42 -5.01 2.07
C ALA A 151 -12.89 -5.32 2.45
N SER A 152 -13.82 -4.42 2.12
CA SER A 152 -15.24 -4.64 2.36
C SER A 152 -15.83 -5.63 1.35
N ARG A 153 -16.69 -6.56 1.81
CA ARG A 153 -17.43 -7.50 0.93
C ARG A 153 -18.35 -6.77 -0.06
N GLY A 154 -18.78 -5.55 0.27
CA GLY A 154 -19.64 -4.72 -0.58
C GLY A 154 -19.02 -4.35 -1.93
N GLY A 155 -17.69 -4.36 -2.05
CA GLY A 155 -17.02 -4.08 -3.32
C GLY A 155 -17.36 -5.07 -4.44
N LYS A 156 -17.48 -6.36 -4.13
CA LYS A 156 -17.76 -7.40 -5.14
C LYS A 156 -19.18 -7.28 -5.71
N LEU A 157 -20.17 -7.14 -4.83
CA LEU A 157 -21.57 -7.02 -5.25
C LEU A 157 -21.78 -5.76 -6.09
N LYS A 158 -21.12 -4.66 -5.69
CA LYS A 158 -21.15 -3.42 -6.45
C LYS A 158 -20.62 -3.63 -7.88
N THR A 159 -19.43 -4.20 -8.04
CA THR A 159 -18.82 -4.38 -9.37
C THR A 159 -19.68 -5.26 -10.27
N LEU A 160 -20.26 -6.33 -9.73
CA LEU A 160 -21.20 -7.18 -10.48
C LEU A 160 -22.46 -6.40 -10.89
N ALA A 161 -23.14 -5.76 -9.94
CA ALA A 161 -24.36 -5.00 -10.23
C ALA A 161 -24.12 -3.88 -11.26
N GLN A 162 -23.01 -3.14 -11.12
CA GLN A 162 -22.67 -2.03 -12.00
C GLN A 162 -22.23 -2.52 -13.39
N GLY A 163 -21.45 -3.60 -13.46
CA GLY A 163 -21.07 -4.24 -14.73
C GLY A 163 -22.27 -4.81 -15.48
N THR A 164 -23.17 -5.49 -14.79
CA THR A 164 -24.42 -5.98 -15.38
C THR A 164 -25.30 -4.82 -15.85
N ALA A 165 -25.48 -3.79 -15.03
CA ALA A 165 -26.24 -2.60 -15.41
C ALA A 165 -25.67 -1.95 -16.67
N ALA A 166 -24.38 -1.61 -16.67
CA ALA A 166 -23.71 -0.99 -17.80
C ALA A 166 -23.78 -1.87 -19.05
N GLY A 167 -23.54 -3.18 -18.93
CA GLY A 167 -23.67 -4.12 -20.04
C GLY A 167 -25.08 -4.17 -20.64
N MET A 168 -26.12 -4.18 -19.80
CA MET A 168 -27.51 -4.09 -20.28
C MET A 168 -27.79 -2.77 -21.02
N TYR A 169 -27.18 -1.67 -20.58
CA TYR A 169 -27.29 -0.40 -21.29
C TYR A 169 -26.50 -0.38 -22.60
N VAL A 170 -25.35 -1.05 -22.68
CA VAL A 170 -24.58 -1.14 -23.93
C VAL A 170 -25.32 -1.94 -25.00
N LEU A 171 -26.01 -3.03 -24.64
CA LEU A 171 -26.82 -3.80 -25.58
C LEU A 171 -28.05 -3.03 -26.08
N ALA A 172 -28.42 -3.26 -27.33
CA ALA A 172 -29.68 -2.81 -27.90
C ALA A 172 -30.86 -3.67 -27.38
N LEU A 173 -31.19 -3.55 -26.09
CA LEU A 173 -32.28 -4.30 -25.47
C LEU A 173 -33.65 -3.70 -25.85
N THR A 174 -34.62 -4.58 -26.14
CA THR A 174 -36.03 -4.22 -26.37
C THR A 174 -36.94 -4.97 -25.38
N GLY A 175 -38.18 -4.49 -25.22
CA GLY A 175 -39.18 -5.15 -24.38
C GLY A 175 -38.88 -5.10 -22.86
N PRO A 176 -39.28 -6.12 -22.08
CA PRO A 176 -39.14 -6.13 -20.62
C PRO A 176 -37.70 -5.95 -20.13
N LEU A 177 -36.71 -6.43 -20.91
CA LEU A 177 -35.29 -6.27 -20.59
C LEU A 177 -34.85 -4.80 -20.64
N ALA A 178 -35.47 -3.99 -21.50
CA ALA A 178 -35.22 -2.54 -21.57
C ALA A 178 -35.76 -1.78 -20.37
N THR A 179 -36.81 -2.27 -19.71
CA THR A 179 -37.29 -1.73 -18.43
C THR A 179 -36.42 -2.23 -17.28
N LEU A 180 -36.03 -3.50 -17.30
CA LEU A 180 -35.21 -4.12 -16.27
C LEU A 180 -33.84 -3.42 -16.12
N ARG A 181 -33.20 -3.01 -17.23
CA ARG A 181 -31.89 -2.33 -17.18
C ARG A 181 -31.89 -1.10 -16.28
N PHE A 182 -33.00 -0.34 -16.26
CA PHE A 182 -33.16 0.83 -15.40
C PHE A 182 -33.12 0.44 -13.93
N TRP A 183 -33.90 -0.56 -13.52
CA TRP A 183 -33.94 -1.03 -12.14
C TRP A 183 -32.60 -1.62 -11.69
N VAL A 184 -31.92 -2.38 -12.56
CA VAL A 184 -30.58 -2.90 -12.27
C VAL A 184 -29.57 -1.76 -12.08
N MET A 185 -29.65 -0.70 -12.89
CA MET A 185 -28.83 0.51 -12.70
C MET A 185 -29.15 1.24 -11.41
N MET A 186 -30.42 1.37 -11.03
CA MET A 186 -30.80 1.98 -9.76
C MET A 186 -30.26 1.20 -8.57
N VAL A 187 -30.31 -0.14 -8.61
CA VAL A 187 -29.67 -0.99 -7.60
C VAL A 187 -28.16 -0.74 -7.57
N ALA A 188 -27.50 -0.65 -8.73
CA ALA A 188 -26.08 -0.33 -8.80
C ALA A 188 -25.75 1.05 -8.17
N VAL A 189 -26.58 2.07 -8.41
CA VAL A 189 -26.44 3.40 -7.80
C VAL A 189 -26.61 3.33 -6.29
N VAL A 190 -27.65 2.67 -5.79
CA VAL A 190 -27.89 2.52 -4.34
C VAL A 190 -26.71 1.81 -3.68
N LEU A 191 -26.25 0.69 -4.24
CA LEU A 191 -25.06 -0.02 -3.74
C LEU A 191 -23.81 0.87 -3.79
N THR A 192 -23.67 1.69 -4.83
CA THR A 192 -22.55 2.63 -4.97
C THR A 192 -22.55 3.67 -3.85
N VAL A 193 -23.72 4.25 -3.56
CA VAL A 193 -23.90 5.26 -2.51
C VAL A 193 -23.69 4.64 -1.13
N VAL A 194 -24.38 3.54 -0.82
CA VAL A 194 -24.28 2.87 0.49
C VAL A 194 -22.83 2.48 0.79
N THR A 195 -22.16 1.80 -0.16
CA THR A 195 -20.76 1.44 0.02
C THR A 195 -19.86 2.67 0.11
N GLY A 196 -20.14 3.73 -0.65
CA GLY A 196 -19.43 5.01 -0.56
C GLY A 196 -19.49 5.64 0.83
N LEU A 197 -20.69 5.68 1.42
CA LEU A 197 -20.92 6.20 2.77
C LEU A 197 -20.18 5.37 3.83
N ASP A 198 -20.20 4.03 3.70
CA ASP A 198 -19.46 3.15 4.61
C ASP A 198 -17.95 3.44 4.59
N TYR A 199 -17.38 3.67 3.41
CA TYR A 199 -15.97 4.05 3.26
C TYR A 199 -15.66 5.41 3.89
N VAL A 200 -16.52 6.42 3.66
CA VAL A 200 -16.35 7.75 4.26
C VAL A 200 -16.41 7.66 5.79
N ARG A 201 -17.36 6.89 6.34
CA ARG A 201 -17.46 6.68 7.79
C ARG A 201 -16.17 6.06 8.35
N GLN A 202 -15.63 5.03 7.69
CA GLN A 202 -14.38 4.39 8.10
C GLN A 202 -13.20 5.36 8.06
N ALA A 203 -13.08 6.17 7.02
CA ALA A 203 -12.03 7.18 6.91
C ALA A 203 -12.13 8.26 7.99
N LEU A 204 -13.34 8.71 8.33
CA LEU A 204 -13.56 9.68 9.41
C LEU A 204 -13.17 9.11 10.78
N VAL A 205 -13.52 7.86 11.07
CA VAL A 205 -13.13 7.19 12.32
C VAL A 205 -11.61 7.06 12.42
N LEU A 206 -10.95 6.69 11.32
CA LEU A 206 -9.49 6.58 11.29
C LEU A 206 -8.80 7.94 11.53
N ARG A 207 -9.27 9.00 10.87
CA ARG A 207 -8.75 10.35 11.08
C ARG A 207 -8.87 10.81 12.54
N ARG A 208 -9.99 10.50 13.19
CA ARG A 208 -10.20 10.83 14.62
C ARG A 208 -9.22 10.08 15.53
N ARG A 209 -8.96 8.80 15.25
CA ARG A 209 -7.99 8.00 16.00
C ARG A 209 -6.54 8.48 15.79
N GLY A 210 -6.19 8.87 14.57
CA GLY A 210 -4.88 9.46 14.25
C GLY A 210 -4.61 10.74 15.04
N LEU A 211 -5.57 11.69 15.02
CA LEU A 211 -5.47 12.95 15.77
C LEU A 211 -5.37 12.71 17.29
N ALA A 212 -6.06 11.70 17.82
CA ALA A 212 -5.97 11.34 19.23
C ALA A 212 -4.59 10.77 19.59
N ALA A 213 -4.02 9.90 18.74
CA ALA A 213 -2.67 9.35 18.93
C ALA A 213 -1.58 10.42 18.84
N GLU A 214 -1.70 11.37 17.90
CA GLU A 214 -0.78 12.51 17.78
C GLU A 214 -0.79 13.40 19.02
N ARG A 215 -1.97 13.67 19.58
CA ARG A 215 -2.12 14.43 20.83
C ARG A 215 -1.49 13.70 22.01
N ALA A 216 -1.78 12.41 22.18
CA ALA A 216 -1.18 11.60 23.25
C ALA A 216 0.36 11.55 23.13
N ALA A 217 0.89 11.44 21.91
CA ALA A 217 2.33 11.47 21.68
C ALA A 217 2.94 12.86 21.95
N ALA A 218 2.23 13.94 21.66
CA ALA A 218 2.67 15.29 21.99
C ALA A 218 2.69 15.55 23.50
N GLU A 219 1.67 15.07 24.22
CA GLU A 219 1.58 15.14 25.68
C GLU A 219 2.71 14.34 26.35
N ALA A 220 2.99 13.12 25.87
CA ALA A 220 4.11 12.31 26.37
C ALA A 220 5.46 13.02 26.17
N ARG A 221 5.74 13.56 24.98
CA ARG A 221 6.98 14.32 24.72
C ARG A 221 7.09 15.57 25.59
N ALA A 222 5.98 16.26 25.86
CA ALA A 222 5.97 17.42 26.74
C ALA A 222 6.27 17.03 28.19
N ALA A 223 5.72 15.90 28.66
CA ALA A 223 6.02 15.35 29.98
C ALA A 223 7.50 14.97 30.13
N ASP A 224 8.07 14.23 29.16
CA ASP A 224 9.48 13.85 29.15
C ASP A 224 10.40 15.10 29.17
N THR A 225 10.05 16.13 28.40
CA THR A 225 10.80 17.38 28.36
C THR A 225 10.75 18.12 29.70
N ALA A 226 9.57 18.17 30.34
CA ALA A 226 9.40 18.79 31.64
C ALA A 226 10.17 18.05 32.75
N GLU A 227 10.20 16.72 32.70
CA GLU A 227 10.99 15.89 33.62
C GLU A 227 12.49 16.13 33.44
N ALA A 228 12.98 16.15 32.20
CA ALA A 228 14.39 16.44 31.90
C ALA A 228 14.82 17.82 32.42
N LEU A 229 13.98 18.86 32.23
CA LEU A 229 14.26 20.21 32.73
C LEU A 229 14.30 20.26 34.26
N ARG A 230 13.42 19.52 34.95
CA ARG A 230 13.45 19.41 36.42
C ARG A 230 14.69 18.69 36.92
N ALA A 231 15.14 17.64 36.24
CA ALA A 231 16.36 16.92 36.60
C ALA A 231 17.60 17.83 36.48
N VAL A 232 17.65 18.69 35.45
CA VAL A 232 18.73 19.67 35.28
C VAL A 232 18.67 20.77 36.35
N ALA A 233 17.48 21.28 36.66
CA ALA A 233 17.29 22.34 37.67
C ALA A 233 17.47 21.84 39.13
N GLY A 234 17.18 20.57 39.39
CA GLY A 234 17.35 19.93 40.70
C GLY A 234 18.75 19.39 40.96
N SER A 235 19.64 19.43 39.97
CA SER A 235 21.05 19.05 40.16
C SER A 235 21.76 20.18 40.91
N PRO A 236 22.32 19.93 42.12
CA PRO A 236 22.95 20.98 42.89
C PRO A 236 24.17 21.51 42.12
N VAL A 237 24.10 22.78 41.71
CA VAL A 237 25.26 23.52 41.20
C VAL A 237 26.33 23.46 42.28
N GLY A 238 27.47 22.85 41.94
CA GLY A 238 28.53 22.51 42.88
C GLY A 238 28.98 23.68 43.74
N ALA A 239 29.01 23.44 45.05
CA ALA A 239 29.92 24.16 45.93
C ALA A 239 31.35 23.88 45.45
N GLY A 240 32.02 24.92 44.93
CA GLY A 240 33.39 24.81 44.45
C GLY A 240 34.37 24.38 45.56
N PRO A 241 35.49 23.75 45.22
CA PRO A 241 36.44 23.30 46.23
C PRO A 241 37.20 24.52 46.77
N ALA A 242 36.87 24.94 47.99
CA ALA A 242 37.75 25.80 48.79
C ALA A 242 38.94 24.97 49.28
N GLY A 243 40.14 25.50 49.04
CA GLY A 243 41.39 24.75 49.04
C GLY A 243 41.79 24.08 50.36
N ALA A 244 42.62 23.06 50.21
CA ALA A 244 43.49 22.55 51.25
C ALA A 244 44.87 22.29 50.63
N VAL A 245 45.79 23.22 50.92
CA VAL A 245 47.24 23.04 50.80
C VAL A 245 47.66 22.12 51.94
N THR A 246 48.26 20.97 51.64
CA THR A 246 49.30 20.37 52.48
C THR A 246 50.21 19.47 51.65
N ASP A 247 51.49 19.76 51.78
CA ASP A 247 52.67 19.01 51.37
C ASP A 247 52.86 17.71 52.19
N VAL A 248 53.82 16.90 51.75
CA VAL A 248 54.63 15.88 52.46
C VAL A 248 54.51 14.43 51.92
N ARG A 249 55.52 14.10 51.11
CA ARG A 249 56.34 12.86 51.05
C ARG A 249 55.75 11.52 51.53
N GLY A 250 55.85 10.54 50.63
CA GLY A 250 56.73 9.38 50.83
C GLY A 250 56.07 8.00 51.01
N GLY A 251 56.39 7.06 50.10
CA GLY A 251 56.55 5.64 50.43
C GLY A 251 55.53 4.66 49.87
N GLY A 252 55.94 3.90 48.84
CA GLY A 252 55.96 2.43 48.92
C GLY A 252 54.70 1.60 48.63
N THR A 253 54.78 0.89 47.50
CA THR A 253 54.37 -0.51 47.23
C THR A 253 52.88 -0.88 47.03
N ASP A 254 52.67 -1.44 45.83
CA ASP A 254 51.88 -2.63 45.46
C ASP A 254 50.42 -2.77 45.90
N ALA A 255 49.51 -2.79 44.93
CA ALA A 255 48.79 -4.02 44.57
C ALA A 255 47.79 -3.82 43.42
N ARG A 256 47.69 -4.89 42.63
CA ARG A 256 46.85 -5.14 41.45
C ARG A 256 45.34 -5.00 41.74
N SER A 257 44.58 -4.49 40.78
CA SER A 257 43.31 -5.08 40.29
C SER A 257 42.70 -4.25 39.15
N GLY A 258 42.33 -4.95 38.07
CA GLY A 258 41.86 -4.38 36.80
C GLY A 258 40.35 -4.07 36.76
N PRO A 259 39.86 -3.56 35.61
CA PRO A 259 38.56 -2.88 35.51
C PRO A 259 37.39 -3.84 35.39
N ALA A 260 36.28 -3.52 36.08
CA ALA A 260 35.01 -4.22 35.96
C ALA A 260 34.33 -3.86 34.62
N ASP A 261 34.00 -4.90 33.88
CA ASP A 261 33.33 -4.95 32.58
C ASP A 261 31.84 -4.60 32.70
N VAL A 262 31.37 -3.70 31.84
CA VAL A 262 29.97 -3.19 31.76
C VAL A 262 29.15 -3.98 30.72
N ARG A 263 29.45 -5.27 30.53
CA ARG A 263 28.71 -6.16 29.62
C ARG A 263 27.88 -7.18 30.38
N GLY A 264 26.71 -6.76 30.84
CA GLY A 264 25.74 -7.69 31.47
C GLY A 264 24.27 -7.28 31.42
N ALA A 265 23.92 -6.08 30.97
CA ALA A 265 22.55 -5.56 31.08
C ALA A 265 21.72 -5.59 29.77
N ALA A 266 22.27 -6.09 28.66
CA ALA A 266 21.62 -5.99 27.34
C ALA A 266 20.95 -7.29 26.83
N GLU A 267 21.17 -8.45 27.45
CA GLU A 267 20.62 -9.73 26.93
C GLU A 267 19.33 -10.21 27.62
N ALA A 268 18.85 -9.54 28.67
CA ALA A 268 17.63 -9.94 29.37
C ALA A 268 16.31 -9.36 28.79
N ARG A 269 16.36 -8.54 27.72
CA ARG A 269 15.15 -7.93 27.11
C ARG A 269 14.76 -8.52 25.74
N GLY A 270 15.48 -9.52 25.24
CA GLY A 270 15.20 -10.13 23.93
C GLY A 270 14.22 -11.31 23.92
N ALA A 271 13.77 -11.79 25.09
CA ALA A 271 13.00 -13.04 25.18
C ALA A 271 11.51 -12.90 25.54
N ALA A 272 10.97 -11.67 25.63
CA ALA A 272 9.59 -11.45 26.10
C ALA A 272 8.60 -10.97 25.02
N GLU A 273 9.00 -10.87 23.75
CA GLU A 273 8.15 -10.37 22.65
C GLU A 273 7.78 -11.42 21.59
N ALA A 274 7.94 -12.71 21.89
CA ALA A 274 7.61 -13.80 20.97
C ALA A 274 6.23 -14.46 21.22
N GLU A 275 5.42 -14.00 22.17
CA GLU A 275 4.05 -14.49 22.37
C GLU A 275 3.09 -13.36 22.72
N ARG A 276 2.49 -12.73 21.70
CA ARG A 276 1.13 -12.13 21.71
C ARG A 276 0.69 -11.68 20.33
#